data_AF-F8A7Z1-F1
#
_entry.id   AF-F8A7Z1-F1
#
_cell.length_a   1.000
_cell.length_b   1.000
_cell.length_c   1.000
_cell.angle_alpha   90.00
_cell.angle_beta   90.00
_cell.angle_gamma   90.00
#
_symmetry.space_group_name_H-M   'P 1'
#
loop_
_entity.id
_entity.type
_entity.pdbx_description
1 polymer ?
#
loop_
_entity_poly.entity_id
_entity_poly.type
_entity_poly.pdbx_seq_one_letter_code
_entity_poly.pdbx_strand_id
1 'polypeptide(L)'
;MTKNPFEVLGISPEMVRDLDEEALFGLVKACYRALQRAYHPDMQTNGKEKAVELNLAFEALDLERNPDSFKIHRKAYLRRLSRRTQKKTIDDLTKKVATLLRQKELLAENFWQHLLINSESPRATLFPEQPKDLKVTLLDLGLKFNASFTGFARHVAFKEILFDEEGKLYYRFPKRRYFQPVNFITLVGSVSRRKLEIWPLLEKEPTPEAAEDGLPDLKAFKILNAISVEVFKRTCLPLLKTSLHENAYLFSLHRRYSLIEPLVFVEGMILKIEPATSKDFSKIIKKSVSQKTPELPSGFLALTSHKDSSA
;
A
#
# COMPACT_ATOMS: atom_id res chain seq x y z
N MET A 1 13.52 42.04 24.29
CA MET A 1 14.07 41.22 23.19
C MET A 1 13.45 39.83 23.23
N THR A 2 12.85 39.37 22.14
CA THR A 2 12.19 38.06 22.07
C THR A 2 13.13 36.92 21.63
N LYS A 3 14.29 37.23 21.04
CA LYS A 3 15.31 36.26 20.59
C LYS A 3 16.55 36.30 21.48
N ASN A 4 17.26 35.17 21.56
CA ASN A 4 18.51 35.10 22.32
C ASN A 4 19.64 35.82 21.53
N PRO A 5 20.53 36.59 22.17
CA PRO A 5 21.60 37.31 21.47
C PRO A 5 22.51 36.43 20.58
N PHE A 6 22.77 35.17 20.98
CA PHE A 6 23.55 34.24 20.15
C PHE A 6 22.83 33.89 18.85
N GLU A 7 21.49 33.83 18.87
CA GLU A 7 20.65 33.55 17.70
C GLU A 7 20.63 34.72 16.72
N VAL A 8 20.65 35.96 17.23
CA VAL A 8 20.71 37.19 16.42
C VAL A 8 22.01 37.25 15.61
N LEU A 9 23.11 36.78 16.20
CA LEU A 9 24.41 36.68 15.52
C LEU A 9 24.57 35.41 14.65
N GLY A 10 23.53 34.58 14.55
CA GLY A 10 23.55 33.35 13.75
C GLY A 10 24.38 32.21 14.36
N ILE A 11 24.71 32.28 15.65
CA ILE A 11 25.50 31.26 16.34
C ILE A 11 24.55 30.16 16.84
N SER A 12 24.85 28.92 16.46
CA SER A 12 24.01 27.77 16.85
C SER A 12 24.21 27.42 18.33
N PRO A 13 23.18 26.86 19.01
CA PRO A 13 23.34 26.38 20.38
C PRO A 13 24.44 25.32 20.54
N GLU A 14 24.73 24.55 19.49
CA GLU A 14 25.79 23.52 19.51
C GLU A 14 27.19 24.16 19.58
N MET A 15 27.43 25.20 18.78
CA MET A 15 28.70 25.98 18.84
C MET A 15 28.90 26.62 20.23
N VAL A 16 27.81 27.10 20.85
CA VAL A 16 27.83 27.69 22.20
C VAL A 16 28.15 26.65 23.30
N ARG A 17 27.82 25.38 23.06
CA ARG A 17 28.11 24.27 23.98
C ARG A 17 29.57 23.82 23.87
N ASP A 18 30.08 23.72 22.65
CA ASP A 18 31.35 23.04 22.36
C ASP A 18 32.57 23.97 22.47
N LEU A 19 32.36 25.28 22.47
CA LEU A 19 33.42 26.29 22.63
C LEU A 19 33.54 26.80 24.08
N ASP A 20 34.77 27.04 24.51
CA ASP A 20 35.09 27.76 25.76
C ASP A 20 34.69 29.23 25.68
N GLU A 21 34.56 29.92 26.82
CA GLU A 21 34.03 31.29 26.88
C GLU A 21 34.84 32.28 26.03
N GLU A 22 36.16 32.18 26.06
CA GLU A 22 37.07 33.04 25.27
C GLU A 22 36.96 32.77 23.76
N ALA A 23 36.94 31.49 23.36
CA ALA A 23 36.80 31.08 21.96
C ALA A 23 35.42 31.47 21.40
N LEU A 24 34.37 31.30 22.22
CA LEU A 24 33.01 31.69 21.87
C LEU A 24 32.87 33.21 21.74
N PHE A 25 33.52 33.98 22.61
CA PHE A 25 33.54 35.44 22.49
C PHE A 25 34.35 35.91 21.26
N GLY A 26 35.44 35.23 20.93
CA GLY A 26 36.16 35.42 19.67
C GLY A 26 35.26 35.22 18.45
N LEU A 27 34.44 34.17 18.46
CA LEU A 27 33.44 33.90 17.42
C LEU A 27 32.37 35.01 17.36
N VAL A 28 31.86 35.46 18.51
CA VAL A 28 30.90 36.58 18.61
C VAL A 28 31.46 37.85 17.96
N LYS A 29 32.72 38.22 18.26
CA LYS A 29 33.40 39.37 17.63
C LYS A 29 33.53 39.21 16.11
N ALA A 30 33.88 38.02 15.64
CA ALA A 30 34.02 37.73 14.21
C ALA A 30 32.67 37.83 13.48
N CYS A 31 31.63 37.19 14.00
CA CYS A 31 30.28 37.23 13.45
C CYS A 31 29.69 38.64 13.46
N TYR A 32 29.86 39.39 14.54
CA TYR A 32 29.44 40.79 14.63
C TYR A 32 30.10 41.67 13.57
N ARG A 33 31.42 41.59 13.40
CA ARG A 33 32.15 42.36 12.39
C ARG A 33 31.71 42.00 10.97
N ALA A 34 31.47 40.72 10.70
CA ALA A 34 30.99 40.26 9.40
C ALA A 34 29.57 40.77 9.11
N LEU A 35 28.66 40.67 10.09
CA LEU A 35 27.26 41.09 9.96
C LEU A 35 27.10 42.61 9.91
N GLN A 36 27.91 43.38 10.65
CA GLN A 36 27.92 44.84 10.53
C GLN A 36 28.34 45.32 9.14
N ARG A 37 29.31 44.64 8.50
CA ARG A 37 29.69 44.94 7.11
C ARG A 37 28.57 44.61 6.13
N ALA A 38 27.86 43.50 6.35
CA ALA A 38 26.79 43.05 5.47
C ALA A 38 25.50 43.90 5.60
N TYR A 39 25.21 44.42 6.79
CA TYR A 39 23.98 45.17 7.10
C TYR A 39 24.23 46.66 7.33
N HIS A 40 25.32 47.22 6.78
CA HIS A 40 25.63 48.65 6.92
C HIS A 40 24.47 49.50 6.37
N PRO A 41 24.01 50.54 7.09
CA PRO A 41 22.85 51.35 6.71
C PRO A 41 23.00 52.07 5.36
N ASP A 42 24.23 52.24 4.89
CA ASP A 42 24.51 52.85 3.58
C ASP A 42 24.35 51.86 2.39
N MET A 43 24.28 50.55 2.66
CA MET A 43 24.18 49.51 1.61
C MET A 43 22.79 48.89 1.49
N GLN A 44 21.91 49.03 2.49
CA GLN A 44 20.54 48.48 2.46
C GLN A 44 19.52 49.37 3.15
N THR A 45 18.36 49.57 2.53
CA THR A 45 17.24 50.39 3.01
C THR A 45 16.67 49.91 4.36
N ASN A 46 16.78 48.61 4.67
CA ASN A 46 16.36 48.00 5.96
C ASN A 46 17.55 47.71 6.90
N GLY A 47 18.75 48.24 6.60
CA GLY A 47 19.98 47.96 7.35
C GLY A 47 20.01 48.57 8.76
N LYS A 48 19.32 49.71 8.98
CA LYS A 48 19.32 50.41 10.26
C LYS A 48 18.74 49.58 11.41
N GLU A 49 17.58 48.94 11.21
CA GLU A 49 16.93 48.16 12.27
C GLU A 49 17.75 46.92 12.64
N LYS A 50 18.29 46.21 11.64
CA LYS A 50 19.16 45.05 11.86
C LYS A 50 20.50 45.43 12.47
N ALA A 51 21.09 46.56 12.09
CA ALA A 51 22.32 47.05 12.71
C ALA A 51 22.13 47.38 14.19
N VAL A 52 20.99 47.97 14.57
CA VAL A 52 20.63 48.21 15.97
C VAL A 52 20.44 46.89 16.72
N GLU A 53 19.75 45.92 16.14
CA GLU A 53 19.56 44.59 16.75
C GLU A 53 20.91 43.87 16.98
N LEU A 54 21.83 43.96 16.00
CA LEU A 54 23.17 43.38 16.09
C LEU A 54 24.03 44.06 17.18
N ASN A 55 23.97 45.38 17.28
CA ASN A 55 24.71 46.12 18.31
C ASN A 55 24.23 45.76 19.71
N LEU A 56 22.91 45.73 19.93
CA LEU A 56 22.35 45.36 21.22
C LEU A 56 22.64 43.88 21.57
N ALA A 57 22.66 42.99 20.58
CA ALA A 57 23.05 41.60 20.78
C ALA A 57 24.54 41.45 21.13
N PHE A 58 25.41 42.24 20.51
CA PHE A 58 26.84 42.26 20.84
C PHE A 58 27.10 42.79 22.25
N GLU A 59 26.46 43.90 22.64
CA GLU A 59 26.58 44.47 23.99
C GLU A 59 26.12 43.49 25.08
N ALA A 60 25.04 42.74 24.82
CA ALA A 60 24.54 41.72 25.74
C ALA A 60 25.49 40.51 25.88
N LEU A 61 26.35 40.28 24.88
CA LEU A 61 27.34 39.20 24.80
C LEU A 61 28.78 39.67 24.99
N ASP A 62 28.97 40.88 25.51
CA ASP A 62 30.30 41.42 25.76
C ASP A 62 30.91 40.77 27.02
N LEU A 63 31.81 39.81 26.80
CA LEU A 63 32.46 39.07 27.89
C LEU A 63 33.39 39.97 28.72
N GLU A 64 34.01 40.97 28.09
CA GLU A 64 34.94 41.90 28.75
C GLU A 64 34.19 42.90 29.62
N ARG A 65 33.02 43.36 29.17
CA ARG A 65 32.23 44.37 29.86
C ARG A 65 31.21 43.79 30.85
N ASN A 66 30.55 42.69 30.50
CA ASN A 66 29.44 42.09 31.26
C ASN A 66 29.51 40.54 31.27
N PRO A 67 30.45 39.94 32.03
CA PRO A 67 30.63 38.48 32.04
C PRO A 67 29.40 37.72 32.55
N ASP A 68 28.65 38.28 33.49
CA ASP A 68 27.44 37.64 34.04
C ASP A 68 26.31 37.56 33.01
N SER A 69 26.13 38.63 32.20
CA SER A 69 25.16 38.66 31.10
C SER A 69 25.45 37.55 30.10
N PHE A 70 26.73 37.40 29.73
CA PHE A 70 27.19 36.36 28.81
C PHE A 70 26.83 34.95 29.32
N LYS A 71 27.11 34.67 30.60
CA LYS A 71 26.79 33.39 31.24
C LYS A 71 25.30 33.12 31.32
N ILE A 72 24.49 34.14 31.63
CA ILE A 72 23.03 34.03 31.68
C ILE A 72 22.47 33.68 30.30
N HIS A 73 22.89 34.40 29.25
CA HIS A 73 22.44 34.14 27.89
C HIS A 73 22.91 32.79 27.37
N ARG A 74 24.14 32.37 27.69
CA ARG A 74 24.69 31.04 27.37
C ARG A 74 23.84 29.95 28.00
N LYS A 75 23.58 30.05 29.31
CA LYS A 75 22.77 29.08 30.05
C LYS A 75 21.32 29.02 29.53
N ALA A 76 20.71 30.16 29.22
CA ALA A 76 19.37 30.23 28.65
C ALA A 76 19.29 29.61 27.24
N TYR A 77 20.33 29.81 26.42
CA TYR A 77 20.39 29.25 25.07
C TYR A 77 20.64 27.73 25.08
N LEU A 78 21.51 27.25 25.98
CA LEU A 78 21.76 25.83 26.20
C LEU A 78 20.54 25.11 26.81
N ARG A 79 19.70 25.81 27.60
CA ARG A 79 18.40 25.25 28.03
C ARG A 79 17.47 24.93 26.84
N ARG A 80 17.61 25.60 25.69
CA ARG A 80 16.86 25.23 24.48
C ARG A 80 17.35 23.90 23.87
N LEU A 81 18.64 23.57 24.00
CA LEU A 81 19.16 22.25 23.63
C LEU A 81 18.57 21.12 24.49
N SER A 82 18.08 21.40 25.71
CA SER A 82 17.33 20.43 26.53
C SER A 82 15.97 20.05 25.91
N ARG A 83 15.47 20.76 24.88
CA ARG A 83 14.43 20.26 23.96
C ARG A 83 14.91 19.11 23.05
N ARG A 84 16.12 18.56 23.32
CA ARG A 84 16.69 17.28 22.85
C ARG A 84 15.75 16.08 22.95
N THR A 85 14.61 16.19 23.63
CA THR A 85 13.52 15.23 23.53
C THR A 85 13.08 15.05 22.08
N GLN A 86 12.93 16.10 21.27
CA GLN A 86 12.39 15.93 19.91
C GLN A 86 13.27 15.10 18.98
N LYS A 87 14.58 15.37 18.90
CA LYS A 87 15.49 14.56 18.05
C LYS A 87 15.59 13.11 18.54
N LYS A 88 15.72 12.91 19.86
CA LYS A 88 15.71 11.57 20.45
C LYS A 88 14.38 10.85 20.23
N THR A 89 13.26 11.56 20.33
CA THR A 89 11.92 11.05 20.05
C THR A 89 11.77 10.70 18.57
N ILE A 90 12.32 11.50 17.65
CA ILE A 90 12.36 11.18 16.22
C ILE A 90 13.17 9.90 16.00
N ASP A 91 14.37 9.79 16.58
CA ASP A 91 15.22 8.60 16.44
C ASP A 91 14.54 7.34 17.04
N ASP A 92 13.93 7.47 18.21
CA ASP A 92 13.20 6.39 18.88
C ASP A 92 11.95 5.98 18.10
N LEU A 93 11.19 6.93 17.56
CA LEU A 93 10.04 6.66 16.69
C LEU A 93 10.48 6.00 15.38
N THR A 94 11.59 6.44 14.79
CA THR A 94 12.14 5.86 13.56
C THR A 94 12.53 4.40 13.79
N LYS A 95 13.19 4.10 14.92
CA LYS A 95 13.50 2.71 15.32
C LYS A 95 12.23 1.88 15.52
N LYS A 96 11.23 2.42 16.22
CA LYS A 96 9.95 1.73 16.43
C LYS A 96 9.23 1.43 15.12
N VAL A 97 9.22 2.38 14.18
CA VAL A 97 8.64 2.18 12.84
C VAL A 97 9.37 1.05 12.11
N ALA A 98 10.70 1.03 12.12
CA ALA A 98 11.47 -0.05 11.50
C ALA A 98 11.15 -1.43 12.12
N THR A 99 11.04 -1.52 13.45
CA THR A 99 10.64 -2.76 14.14
C THR A 99 9.23 -3.20 13.77
N LEU A 100 8.27 -2.28 13.75
CA LEU A 100 6.88 -2.58 13.42
C LEU A 100 6.71 -3.01 11.96
N LEU A 101 7.45 -2.40 11.03
CA LEU A 101 7.45 -2.80 9.62
C LEU A 101 7.97 -4.23 9.46
N ARG A 102 9.07 -4.58 10.13
CA ARG A 102 9.60 -5.95 10.13
C ARG A 102 8.61 -6.95 10.73
N GLN A 103 7.95 -6.60 11.84
CA GLN A 103 6.91 -7.46 12.43
C GLN A 103 5.72 -7.64 11.50
N LYS A 104 5.28 -6.57 10.80
CA LYS A 104 4.22 -6.64 9.81
C LYS A 104 4.58 -7.59 8.67
N GLU A 105 5.80 -7.51 8.14
CA GLU A 105 6.28 -8.40 7.08
C GLU A 105 6.29 -9.87 7.54
N LEU A 106 6.84 -10.14 8.73
CA LEU A 106 6.84 -11.50 9.31
C LEU A 106 5.43 -12.04 9.53
N LEU A 107 4.51 -11.22 10.03
CA LEU A 107 3.11 -11.61 10.21
C LEU A 107 2.42 -11.88 8.88
N ALA A 108 2.68 -11.06 7.86
CA ALA A 108 2.14 -11.26 6.52
C ALA A 108 2.65 -12.58 5.91
N GLU A 109 3.93 -12.90 6.09
CA GLU A 109 4.50 -14.17 5.63
C GLU A 109 3.88 -15.36 6.37
N ASN A 110 3.87 -15.34 7.70
CA ASN A 110 3.31 -16.43 8.51
C ASN A 110 1.83 -16.66 8.21
N PHE A 111 1.06 -15.57 8.06
CA PHE A 111 -0.35 -15.68 7.69
C PHE A 111 -0.50 -16.27 6.29
N TRP A 112 0.32 -15.84 5.32
CA TRP A 112 0.30 -16.40 3.97
C TRP A 112 0.63 -17.89 3.94
N GLN A 113 1.65 -18.34 4.68
CA GLN A 113 1.98 -19.76 4.81
C GLN A 113 0.80 -20.55 5.39
N HIS A 114 0.15 -20.00 6.41
CA HIS A 114 -1.08 -20.58 6.96
C HIS A 114 -2.22 -20.62 5.92
N LEU A 115 -2.36 -19.61 5.06
CA LEU A 115 -3.33 -19.64 3.95
C LEU A 115 -3.03 -20.78 2.97
N LEU A 116 -1.77 -20.96 2.59
CA LEU A 116 -1.34 -22.00 1.65
C LEU A 116 -1.62 -23.40 2.21
N ILE A 117 -1.16 -23.69 3.44
CA ILE A 117 -1.37 -24.98 4.10
C ILE A 117 -2.86 -25.31 4.19
N ASN A 118 -3.68 -24.35 4.63
CA ASN A 118 -5.11 -24.57 4.68
C ASN A 118 -5.67 -24.80 3.28
N SER A 119 -5.25 -24.02 2.28
CA SER A 119 -5.78 -24.12 0.92
C SER A 119 -5.62 -25.50 0.27
N GLU A 120 -4.68 -26.34 0.73
CA GLU A 120 -4.47 -27.71 0.23
C GLU A 120 -5.66 -28.65 0.55
N SER A 121 -6.37 -28.42 1.65
CA SER A 121 -7.46 -29.30 2.07
C SER A 121 -8.74 -29.09 1.24
N PRO A 122 -9.37 -30.14 0.69
CA PRO A 122 -10.55 -30.06 -0.21
C PRO A 122 -11.82 -29.42 0.35
N ARG A 123 -11.86 -29.07 1.64
CA ARG A 123 -12.94 -28.30 2.27
C ARG A 123 -12.44 -27.05 3.00
N ALA A 124 -11.22 -26.63 2.72
CA ALA A 124 -10.65 -25.48 3.38
C ALA A 124 -11.41 -24.22 3.01
N THR A 125 -11.95 -23.57 4.03
CA THR A 125 -12.47 -22.22 3.94
C THR A 125 -11.76 -21.41 5.00
N LEU A 126 -11.28 -20.24 4.62
CA LEU A 126 -10.68 -19.31 5.56
C LEU A 126 -11.75 -18.46 6.28
N PHE A 127 -13.01 -18.62 5.87
CA PHE A 127 -14.18 -18.07 6.52
C PHE A 127 -14.47 -18.88 7.80
N PRO A 128 -14.54 -18.23 8.98
CA PRO A 128 -14.85 -18.89 10.25
C PRO A 128 -16.18 -19.63 10.22
N GLU A 129 -17.16 -19.03 9.54
CA GLU A 129 -18.44 -19.65 9.22
C GLU A 129 -18.48 -19.88 7.71
N GLN A 130 -18.58 -21.14 7.30
CA GLN A 130 -18.71 -21.45 5.88
C GLN A 130 -20.00 -20.83 5.34
N PRO A 131 -19.93 -20.03 4.26
CA PRO A 131 -21.14 -19.54 3.61
C PRO A 131 -21.95 -20.73 3.10
N LYS A 132 -23.23 -20.78 3.48
CA LYS A 132 -24.19 -21.85 3.14
C LYS A 132 -25.47 -21.22 2.62
N ASP A 133 -26.11 -21.89 1.67
CA ASP A 133 -27.40 -21.46 1.12
C ASP A 133 -27.40 -20.02 0.59
N LEU A 134 -26.29 -19.62 -0.03
CA LEU A 134 -26.08 -18.27 -0.53
C LEU A 134 -25.76 -18.30 -2.01
N LYS A 135 -26.31 -17.31 -2.72
CA LYS A 135 -25.92 -16.97 -4.08
C LYS A 135 -25.28 -15.59 -4.09
N VAL A 136 -24.10 -15.52 -4.67
CA VAL A 136 -23.30 -14.30 -4.76
C VAL A 136 -23.16 -13.92 -6.23
N THR A 137 -23.59 -12.72 -6.57
CA THR A 137 -23.40 -12.15 -7.91
C THR A 137 -22.14 -11.31 -7.92
N LEU A 138 -21.24 -11.61 -8.85
CA LEU A 138 -19.93 -10.98 -8.98
C LEU A 138 -19.83 -10.24 -10.31
N LEU A 139 -19.27 -9.03 -10.28
CA LEU A 139 -18.75 -8.35 -11.47
C LEU A 139 -17.33 -8.83 -11.74
N ASP A 140 -17.14 -9.47 -12.89
CA ASP A 140 -15.82 -9.84 -13.38
C ASP A 140 -15.09 -8.59 -13.89
N LEU A 141 -13.98 -8.25 -13.24
CA LEU A 141 -13.22 -7.04 -13.54
C LEU A 141 -12.46 -7.18 -14.84
N GLY A 142 -11.65 -8.23 -14.99
CA GLY A 142 -10.88 -8.51 -16.20
C GLY A 142 -11.77 -8.53 -17.44
N LEU A 143 -12.91 -9.24 -17.40
CA LEU A 143 -13.85 -9.24 -18.53
C LEU A 143 -14.45 -7.86 -18.78
N LYS A 144 -14.85 -7.11 -17.74
CA LYS A 144 -15.37 -5.74 -17.92
C LYS A 144 -14.36 -4.84 -18.61
N PHE A 145 -13.11 -4.86 -18.16
CA PHE A 145 -12.06 -4.02 -18.71
C PHE A 145 -11.68 -4.47 -20.12
N ASN A 146 -11.41 -5.75 -20.33
CA ASN A 146 -11.07 -6.28 -21.65
C ASN A 146 -12.20 -6.09 -22.69
N ALA A 147 -13.47 -6.18 -22.26
CA ALA A 147 -14.63 -5.94 -23.14
C ALA A 147 -14.84 -4.45 -23.45
N SER A 148 -14.51 -3.54 -22.53
CA SER A 148 -14.65 -2.10 -22.76
C SER A 148 -13.75 -1.54 -23.87
N PHE A 149 -12.67 -2.27 -24.23
CA PHE A 149 -11.76 -1.90 -25.31
C PHE A 149 -12.08 -2.54 -26.66
N THR A 150 -12.89 -3.60 -26.69
CA THR A 150 -13.37 -4.23 -27.92
C THR A 150 -14.76 -3.67 -28.24
N GLY A 151 -14.79 -2.72 -29.17
CA GLY A 151 -16.02 -2.04 -29.57
C GLY A 151 -17.16 -3.04 -29.83
N PHE A 152 -18.34 -2.76 -29.26
CA PHE A 152 -19.63 -3.43 -29.50
C PHE A 152 -20.07 -4.63 -28.63
N ALA A 153 -19.30 -5.11 -27.65
CA ALA A 153 -19.79 -6.18 -26.78
C ALA A 153 -20.58 -5.64 -25.56
N ARG A 154 -21.92 -5.52 -25.66
CA ARG A 154 -22.87 -5.38 -24.52
C ARG A 154 -22.94 -6.66 -23.65
N HIS A 155 -21.81 -7.33 -23.45
CA HIS A 155 -21.79 -8.59 -22.71
C HIS A 155 -21.67 -8.30 -21.23
N VAL A 156 -22.70 -8.75 -20.52
CA VAL A 156 -22.82 -8.66 -19.08
C VAL A 156 -21.72 -9.52 -18.44
N ALA A 157 -20.71 -8.87 -17.86
CA ALA A 157 -19.56 -9.49 -17.21
C ALA A 157 -19.90 -9.99 -15.79
N PHE A 158 -21.04 -10.67 -15.62
CA PHE A 158 -21.44 -11.21 -14.32
C PHE A 158 -21.11 -12.70 -14.22
N LYS A 159 -20.38 -13.03 -13.15
CA LYS A 159 -20.19 -14.39 -12.63
C LYS A 159 -21.13 -14.58 -11.46
N GLU A 160 -21.50 -15.82 -11.19
CA GLU A 160 -22.23 -16.15 -9.97
C GLU A 160 -21.57 -17.31 -9.26
N ILE A 161 -21.56 -17.21 -7.94
CA ILE A 161 -21.16 -18.26 -7.01
C ILE A 161 -22.42 -18.73 -6.27
N LEU A 162 -22.58 -20.03 -6.13
CA LEU A 162 -23.63 -20.65 -5.33
C LEU A 162 -22.98 -21.54 -4.27
N PHE A 163 -23.42 -21.39 -3.03
CA PHE A 163 -23.09 -22.24 -1.90
C PHE A 163 -24.30 -23.10 -1.54
N ASP A 164 -24.11 -24.41 -1.39
CA ASP A 164 -25.15 -25.31 -0.90
C ASP A 164 -25.19 -25.37 0.64
N GLU A 165 -26.09 -26.19 1.18
CA GLU A 165 -26.29 -26.43 2.61
C GLU A 165 -25.02 -26.98 3.30
N GLU A 166 -24.17 -27.68 2.54
CA GLU A 166 -22.89 -28.23 3.00
C GLU A 166 -21.72 -27.26 2.80
N GLY A 167 -21.94 -26.09 2.20
CA GLY A 167 -20.91 -25.10 1.87
C GLY A 167 -20.10 -25.42 0.61
N LYS A 168 -20.53 -26.37 -0.23
CA LYS A 168 -19.89 -26.67 -1.52
C LYS A 168 -20.10 -25.52 -2.49
N LEU A 169 -19.02 -25.23 -3.21
CA LEU A 169 -18.91 -24.10 -4.12
C LEU A 169 -19.27 -24.49 -5.55
N TYR A 170 -20.17 -23.74 -6.17
CA TYR A 170 -20.51 -23.88 -7.57
C TYR A 170 -20.38 -22.54 -8.30
N TYR A 171 -19.86 -22.59 -9.53
CA TYR A 171 -19.68 -21.41 -10.38
C TYR A 171 -20.60 -21.43 -11.59
N ARG A 172 -21.14 -20.26 -11.92
CA ARG A 172 -21.75 -19.99 -13.21
C ARG A 172 -21.02 -18.83 -13.87
N PHE A 173 -20.28 -19.16 -14.93
CA PHE A 173 -19.59 -18.18 -15.76
C PHE A 173 -20.58 -17.41 -16.64
N PRO A 174 -20.18 -16.22 -17.13
CA PRO A 174 -20.99 -15.48 -18.09
C PRO A 174 -21.41 -16.37 -19.26
N LYS A 175 -22.65 -16.18 -19.73
CA LYS A 175 -23.28 -16.95 -20.83
C LYS A 175 -23.55 -18.44 -20.55
N ARG A 176 -23.18 -18.99 -19.38
CA ARG A 176 -23.52 -20.37 -19.01
C ARG A 176 -24.87 -20.43 -18.31
N ARG A 177 -25.69 -21.42 -18.67
CA ARG A 177 -27.01 -21.64 -18.05
C ARG A 177 -26.92 -22.32 -16.69
N TYR A 178 -25.95 -23.23 -16.54
CA TYR A 178 -25.84 -24.13 -15.40
C TYR A 178 -24.63 -23.83 -14.52
N PHE A 179 -24.77 -24.11 -13.23
CA PHE A 179 -23.72 -24.09 -12.23
C PHE A 179 -22.84 -25.34 -12.33
N GLN A 180 -21.53 -25.15 -12.24
CA GLN A 180 -20.53 -26.21 -12.26
C GLN A 180 -19.85 -26.31 -10.90
N PRO A 181 -19.66 -27.52 -10.34
CA PRO A 181 -18.96 -27.69 -9.09
C PRO A 181 -17.49 -27.29 -9.25
N VAL A 182 -16.97 -26.56 -8.26
CA VAL A 182 -15.58 -26.11 -8.25
C VAL A 182 -14.93 -26.55 -6.94
N ASN A 183 -13.94 -27.45 -7.05
CA ASN A 183 -13.24 -28.05 -5.92
C ASN A 183 -11.75 -27.65 -5.83
N PHE A 184 -11.29 -26.78 -6.73
CA PHE A 184 -9.90 -26.36 -6.81
C PHE A 184 -9.70 -24.89 -6.39
N ILE A 185 -10.79 -24.17 -6.08
CA ILE A 185 -10.77 -22.79 -5.59
C ILE A 185 -10.96 -22.82 -4.07
N THR A 186 -10.08 -22.12 -3.36
CA THR A 186 -10.23 -21.81 -1.94
C THR A 186 -10.46 -20.31 -1.79
N LEU A 187 -11.62 -19.90 -1.26
CA LEU A 187 -11.90 -18.49 -1.02
C LEU A 187 -11.09 -17.99 0.18
N VAL A 188 -10.44 -16.85 0.02
CA VAL A 188 -9.52 -16.26 1.00
C VAL A 188 -10.18 -15.21 1.86
N GLY A 189 -10.99 -14.36 1.25
CA GLY A 189 -11.64 -13.25 1.92
C GLY A 189 -12.02 -12.15 0.96
N SER A 190 -12.50 -11.04 1.52
CA SER A 190 -12.89 -9.87 0.75
C SER A 190 -12.21 -8.58 1.24
N VAL A 191 -12.02 -7.64 0.33
CA VAL A 191 -11.57 -6.27 0.65
C VAL A 191 -12.60 -5.27 0.12
N SER A 192 -13.06 -4.36 0.98
CA SER A 192 -14.02 -3.33 0.57
C SER A 192 -13.45 -2.43 -0.52
N ARG A 193 -14.24 -2.18 -1.57
CA ARG A 193 -13.88 -1.24 -2.66
C ARG A 193 -13.57 0.17 -2.19
N ARG A 194 -14.12 0.59 -1.03
CA ARG A 194 -13.83 1.91 -0.45
C ARG A 194 -12.41 2.05 0.08
N LYS A 195 -11.75 0.94 0.39
CA LYS A 195 -10.41 0.92 0.99
C LYS A 195 -9.30 0.66 -0.02
N LEU A 196 -9.64 0.17 -1.20
CA LEU A 196 -8.68 -0.31 -2.18
C LEU A 196 -9.21 -0.11 -3.59
N GLU A 197 -8.39 0.47 -4.47
CA GLU A 197 -8.61 0.40 -5.90
C GLU A 197 -7.81 -0.77 -6.48
N ILE A 198 -8.50 -1.79 -6.97
CA ILE A 198 -7.88 -3.07 -7.32
C ILE A 198 -7.24 -3.07 -8.71
N TRP A 199 -7.74 -2.22 -9.61
CA TRP A 199 -7.36 -2.19 -11.01
C TRP A 199 -5.86 -2.06 -11.27
N PRO A 200 -5.14 -1.13 -10.61
CA PRO A 200 -3.69 -0.99 -10.82
C PRO A 200 -2.87 -2.19 -10.33
N LEU A 201 -3.48 -3.05 -9.51
CA LEU A 201 -2.82 -4.19 -8.87
C LEU A 201 -3.00 -5.50 -9.65
N LEU A 202 -3.85 -5.50 -10.68
CA LEU A 202 -4.10 -6.67 -11.51
C LEU A 202 -2.94 -6.90 -12.49
N GLU A 203 -2.61 -8.17 -12.69
CA GLU A 203 -1.61 -8.60 -13.67
C GLU A 203 -2.06 -8.28 -15.11
N LYS A 204 -1.08 -7.94 -15.94
CA LYS A 204 -1.26 -7.48 -17.32
C LYS A 204 -0.42 -8.34 -18.25
N GLU A 205 -1.06 -8.92 -19.26
CA GLU A 205 -0.39 -9.66 -20.32
C GLU A 205 -0.43 -8.85 -21.61
N PRO A 206 0.67 -8.74 -22.37
CA PRO A 206 0.62 -8.11 -23.67
C PRO A 206 -0.33 -8.87 -24.60
N THR A 207 -1.10 -8.13 -25.38
CA THR A 207 -1.93 -8.66 -26.46
C THR A 207 -1.04 -9.05 -27.65
N PRO A 208 -1.42 -10.06 -28.45
CA PRO A 208 -0.63 -10.45 -29.64
C PRO A 208 -0.38 -9.29 -30.59
N GLU A 209 -1.40 -8.45 -30.78
CA GLU A 209 -1.39 -7.25 -31.64
C GLU A 209 -0.36 -6.21 -31.17
N ALA A 210 -0.10 -6.12 -29.86
CA ALA A 210 0.85 -5.17 -29.29
C ALA A 210 2.27 -5.71 -29.18
N ALA A 211 2.43 -7.04 -29.15
CA ALA A 211 3.73 -7.68 -29.24
C ALA A 211 4.37 -7.48 -30.62
N GLU A 212 3.54 -7.30 -31.67
CA GLU A 212 3.99 -7.15 -33.05
C GLU A 212 4.13 -5.68 -33.49
N ASP A 213 3.18 -4.78 -33.16
CA ASP A 213 3.08 -3.46 -33.80
C ASP A 213 3.20 -2.23 -32.86
N GLY A 214 3.50 -2.41 -31.58
CA GLY A 214 3.76 -1.27 -30.67
C GLY A 214 2.56 -0.32 -30.49
N LEU A 215 1.36 -0.88 -30.31
CA LEU A 215 0.12 -0.14 -30.07
C LEU A 215 0.16 0.67 -28.74
N PRO A 216 -0.61 1.78 -28.62
CA PRO A 216 -0.59 2.63 -27.44
C PRO A 216 -1.03 1.91 -26.15
N ASP A 217 -0.36 2.32 -25.06
CA ASP A 217 -0.18 1.72 -23.72
C ASP A 217 -1.33 0.93 -23.07
N LEU A 218 -2.61 1.19 -23.37
CA LEU A 218 -3.74 0.55 -22.66
C LEU A 218 -4.49 -0.50 -23.48
N LYS A 219 -4.43 -0.42 -24.81
CA LYS A 219 -4.94 -1.51 -25.69
C LYS A 219 -3.92 -2.62 -25.83
N ALA A 220 -2.67 -2.33 -25.47
CA ALA A 220 -1.57 -3.26 -25.56
C ALA A 220 -1.66 -4.43 -24.58
N PHE A 221 -2.48 -4.34 -23.52
CA PHE A 221 -2.51 -5.35 -22.47
C PHE A 221 -3.91 -5.91 -22.23
N LYS A 222 -3.97 -7.23 -22.12
CA LYS A 222 -5.06 -7.99 -21.55
C LYS A 222 -4.90 -8.09 -20.05
N ILE A 223 -6.00 -7.90 -19.34
CA ILE A 223 -5.95 -7.84 -17.88
C ILE A 223 -6.48 -9.12 -17.29
N LEU A 224 -5.66 -9.66 -16.39
CA LEU A 224 -5.92 -10.89 -15.68
C LEU A 224 -6.60 -10.56 -14.35
N ASN A 225 -7.52 -11.42 -13.95
CA ASN A 225 -8.10 -11.38 -12.61
C ASN A 225 -7.15 -12.04 -11.59
N ALA A 226 -5.89 -11.64 -11.61
CA ALA A 226 -4.83 -12.18 -10.77
C ALA A 226 -3.94 -11.05 -10.25
N ILE A 227 -3.32 -11.29 -9.10
CA ILE A 227 -2.39 -10.38 -8.43
C ILE A 227 -1.22 -11.23 -7.94
N SER A 228 0.01 -10.75 -8.15
CA SER A 228 1.18 -11.36 -7.52
C SER A 228 1.08 -11.39 -5.99
N VAL A 229 1.64 -12.44 -5.39
CA VAL A 229 1.57 -12.65 -3.93
C VAL A 229 2.21 -11.52 -3.15
N GLU A 230 3.30 -10.95 -3.64
CA GLU A 230 3.98 -9.82 -3.00
C GLU A 230 3.07 -8.59 -2.93
N VAL A 231 2.43 -8.24 -4.04
CA VAL A 231 1.48 -7.12 -4.11
C VAL A 231 0.27 -7.39 -3.21
N PHE A 232 -0.25 -8.61 -3.21
CA PHE A 232 -1.34 -9.02 -2.33
C PHE A 232 -0.97 -8.88 -0.85
N LYS A 233 0.17 -9.44 -0.41
CA LYS A 233 0.67 -9.37 0.98
C LYS A 233 0.86 -7.92 1.44
N ARG A 234 1.41 -7.07 0.59
CA ARG A 234 1.70 -5.67 0.94
C ARG A 234 0.44 -4.82 1.04
N THR A 235 -0.51 -5.03 0.13
CA THR A 235 -1.58 -4.06 -0.16
C THR A 235 -2.97 -4.58 0.23
N CYS A 236 -3.28 -5.84 -0.07
CA CYS A 236 -4.61 -6.41 0.12
C CYS A 236 -4.74 -7.11 1.47
N LEU A 237 -3.72 -7.88 1.87
CA LEU A 237 -3.73 -8.71 3.07
C LEU A 237 -4.04 -7.92 4.35
N PRO A 238 -3.48 -6.71 4.60
CA PRO A 238 -3.81 -5.93 5.80
C PRO A 238 -5.27 -5.47 5.88
N LEU A 239 -5.98 -5.50 4.75
CA LEU A 239 -7.38 -5.05 4.63
C LEU A 239 -8.36 -6.21 4.48
N LEU A 240 -7.84 -7.44 4.38
CA LEU A 240 -8.60 -8.65 4.11
C LEU A 240 -9.53 -8.95 5.28
N LYS A 241 -10.79 -9.26 4.95
CA LYS A 241 -11.78 -9.77 5.90
C LYS A 241 -12.27 -11.14 5.45
N THR A 242 -12.43 -12.04 6.41
CA THR A 242 -12.98 -13.39 6.19
C THR A 242 -14.51 -13.37 6.29
N SER A 243 -15.12 -12.40 5.62
CA SER A 243 -16.57 -12.22 5.53
C SER A 243 -16.97 -11.72 4.15
N LEU A 244 -18.17 -12.09 3.70
CA LEU A 244 -18.71 -11.65 2.42
C LEU A 244 -19.52 -10.38 2.62
N HIS A 245 -19.23 -9.34 1.85
CA HIS A 245 -19.96 -8.09 1.86
C HIS A 245 -20.15 -7.58 0.45
N GLU A 246 -21.29 -6.94 0.18
CA GLU A 246 -21.50 -6.23 -1.07
C GLU A 246 -20.50 -5.08 -1.24
N ASN A 247 -20.18 -4.76 -2.49
CA ASN A 247 -19.19 -3.76 -2.86
C ASN A 247 -17.77 -4.05 -2.30
N ALA A 248 -17.43 -5.33 -2.21
CA ALA A 248 -16.08 -5.80 -1.87
C ALA A 248 -15.53 -6.68 -2.99
N TYR A 249 -14.21 -6.65 -3.17
CA TYR A 249 -13.49 -7.57 -4.06
C TYR A 249 -13.30 -8.90 -3.35
N LEU A 250 -13.66 -10.00 -3.99
CA LEU A 250 -13.51 -11.36 -3.48
C LEU A 250 -12.22 -11.98 -4.01
N PHE A 251 -11.40 -12.53 -3.10
CA PHE A 251 -10.12 -13.15 -3.41
C PHE A 251 -10.15 -14.65 -3.19
N SER A 252 -9.37 -15.37 -3.98
CA SER A 252 -9.23 -16.82 -3.90
C SER A 252 -7.83 -17.31 -4.27
N LEU A 253 -7.55 -18.56 -3.88
CA LEU A 253 -6.38 -19.32 -4.30
C LEU A 253 -6.85 -20.49 -5.17
N HIS A 254 -6.15 -20.73 -6.27
CA HIS A 254 -6.45 -21.82 -7.18
C HIS A 254 -5.35 -22.87 -7.11
N ARG A 255 -5.66 -24.05 -6.55
CA ARG A 255 -4.66 -25.10 -6.27
C ARG A 255 -3.83 -25.53 -7.47
N ARG A 256 -4.41 -25.46 -8.67
CA ARG A 256 -3.74 -25.89 -9.91
C ARG A 256 -2.63 -24.93 -10.35
N TYR A 257 -2.71 -23.66 -9.98
CA TYR A 257 -1.76 -22.62 -10.40
C TYR A 257 -0.76 -22.28 -9.29
N SER A 258 -1.16 -22.45 -8.03
CA SER A 258 -0.35 -22.12 -6.86
C SER A 258 1.00 -22.86 -6.77
N LEU A 259 1.21 -23.94 -7.54
CA LEU A 259 2.44 -24.74 -7.53
C LEU A 259 3.54 -24.22 -8.47
N ILE A 260 3.20 -23.46 -9.51
CA ILE A 260 4.16 -23.02 -10.54
C ILE A 260 4.45 -21.53 -10.36
N GLU A 261 3.40 -20.72 -10.24
CA GLU A 261 3.48 -19.30 -9.93
C GLU A 261 2.35 -18.96 -8.96
N PRO A 262 2.64 -18.73 -7.67
CA PRO A 262 1.58 -18.46 -6.72
C PRO A 262 0.99 -17.08 -7.03
N LEU A 263 -0.23 -17.10 -7.57
CA LEU A 263 -1.05 -15.93 -7.82
C LEU A 263 -2.28 -15.95 -6.91
N VAL A 264 -2.73 -14.76 -6.54
CA VAL A 264 -4.01 -14.56 -5.86
C VAL A 264 -5.04 -14.10 -6.87
N PHE A 265 -6.14 -14.82 -7.00
CA PHE A 265 -7.17 -14.54 -7.98
C PHE A 265 -8.23 -13.60 -7.42
N VAL A 266 -8.67 -12.65 -8.24
CA VAL A 266 -9.80 -11.75 -7.95
C VAL A 266 -11.03 -12.32 -8.64
N GLU A 267 -11.86 -13.02 -7.90
CA GLU A 267 -13.06 -13.66 -8.46
C GLU A 267 -14.03 -12.63 -9.06
N GLY A 268 -14.09 -11.46 -8.44
CA GLY A 268 -14.82 -10.30 -8.91
C GLY A 268 -15.20 -9.36 -7.77
N MET A 269 -15.91 -8.28 -8.12
CA MET A 269 -16.54 -7.40 -7.15
C MET A 269 -17.94 -7.92 -6.81
N ILE A 270 -18.21 -8.17 -5.53
CA ILE A 270 -19.51 -8.60 -5.04
C ILE A 270 -20.53 -7.49 -5.28
N LEU A 271 -21.52 -7.76 -6.12
CA LEU A 271 -22.63 -6.85 -6.39
C LEU A 271 -23.82 -7.11 -5.48
N LYS A 272 -24.11 -8.39 -5.25
CA LYS A 272 -25.29 -8.81 -4.52
C LYS A 272 -25.02 -10.12 -3.78
N ILE A 273 -25.51 -10.22 -2.56
CA ILE A 273 -25.57 -11.46 -1.79
C ILE A 273 -27.03 -11.75 -1.49
N GLU A 274 -27.52 -12.93 -1.87
CA GLU A 274 -28.91 -13.32 -1.62
C GLU A 274 -29.03 -14.79 -1.20
N PRO A 275 -30.09 -15.18 -0.47
CA PRO A 275 -30.37 -16.58 -0.18
C PRO A 275 -30.52 -17.39 -1.46
N ALA A 276 -29.93 -18.58 -1.48
CA ALA A 276 -30.10 -19.53 -2.57
C ALA A 276 -31.55 -20.01 -2.64
N THR A 277 -32.09 -20.12 -3.87
CA THR A 277 -33.45 -20.63 -4.08
C THR A 277 -33.42 -22.05 -4.64
N SER A 278 -34.51 -22.80 -4.48
CA SER A 278 -34.65 -24.14 -5.11
C SER A 278 -34.46 -24.11 -6.63
N LYS A 279 -34.76 -22.98 -7.28
CA LYS A 279 -34.53 -22.76 -8.72
C LYS A 279 -33.05 -22.61 -9.08
N ASP A 280 -32.20 -22.19 -8.14
CA ASP A 280 -30.76 -22.08 -8.36
C ASP A 280 -30.12 -23.47 -8.28
N PHE A 281 -30.52 -24.27 -7.29
CA PHE A 281 -30.06 -25.66 -7.14
C PHE A 281 -30.47 -26.58 -8.30
N SER A 282 -31.65 -26.38 -8.89
CA SER A 282 -32.07 -27.14 -10.08
C SER A 282 -31.22 -26.87 -11.33
N LYS A 283 -30.46 -25.77 -11.34
CA LYS A 283 -29.53 -25.39 -12.41
C LYS A 283 -28.10 -25.90 -12.18
N ILE A 284 -27.85 -26.73 -11.17
CA ILE A 284 -26.57 -27.40 -11.02
C ILE A 284 -26.45 -28.52 -12.05
N ILE A 285 -25.33 -28.61 -12.77
CA ILE A 285 -25.06 -29.76 -13.65
C ILE A 285 -24.99 -31.01 -12.79
N LYS A 286 -26.01 -31.87 -12.89
CA LYS A 286 -25.97 -33.24 -12.38
C LYS A 286 -25.08 -34.04 -13.32
N LYS A 287 -23.77 -34.11 -13.06
CA LYS A 287 -22.87 -34.96 -13.84
C LYS A 287 -23.29 -36.43 -13.65
N SER A 288 -23.84 -37.06 -14.69
CA SER A 288 -23.60 -38.48 -14.93
C SER A 288 -22.13 -38.63 -15.29
N VAL A 289 -21.44 -39.52 -14.59
CA VAL A 289 -20.00 -39.78 -14.71
C VAL A 289 -19.61 -40.00 -16.17
N SER A 290 -18.85 -39.09 -16.76
CA SER A 290 -18.01 -39.34 -17.92
C SER A 290 -16.64 -38.75 -17.66
N GLN A 291 -15.65 -39.64 -17.62
CA GLN A 291 -14.24 -39.38 -17.40
C GLN A 291 -13.64 -38.68 -18.63
N LYS A 292 -13.90 -37.38 -18.77
CA LYS A 292 -13.01 -36.49 -19.52
C LYS A 292 -12.59 -35.37 -18.58
N THR A 293 -11.27 -35.24 -18.43
CA THR A 293 -10.58 -34.16 -17.71
C THR A 293 -11.19 -32.84 -18.16
N PRO A 294 -11.85 -32.06 -17.28
CA PRO A 294 -12.40 -30.78 -17.70
C PRO A 294 -11.23 -29.83 -17.91
N GLU A 295 -10.94 -29.53 -19.18
CA GLU A 295 -10.22 -28.32 -19.55
C GLU A 295 -10.95 -27.14 -18.91
N LEU A 296 -10.20 -26.32 -18.18
CA LEU A 296 -10.75 -25.11 -17.58
C LEU A 296 -11.23 -24.19 -18.71
N PRO A 297 -12.42 -23.58 -18.60
CA PRO A 297 -12.93 -22.70 -19.65
C PRO A 297 -11.92 -21.60 -19.98
N SER A 298 -11.88 -21.14 -21.23
CA SER A 298 -11.04 -20.01 -21.70
C SER A 298 -11.24 -18.68 -20.94
N GLY A 299 -12.23 -18.59 -20.04
CA GLY A 299 -12.43 -17.47 -19.11
C GLY A 299 -11.85 -17.69 -17.70
N PHE A 300 -11.22 -18.84 -17.47
CA PHE A 300 -10.57 -19.19 -16.21
C PHE A 300 -9.06 -18.97 -16.28
N LEU A 301 -8.51 -18.92 -17.48
CA LEU A 301 -7.10 -18.72 -17.71
C LEU A 301 -6.88 -18.24 -19.14
N ALA A 302 -6.27 -17.07 -19.28
CA ALA A 302 -5.62 -16.66 -20.50
C ALA A 302 -4.13 -17.03 -20.52
N LEU A 303 -3.65 -17.81 -19.55
CA LEU A 303 -2.33 -18.43 -19.63
C LEU A 303 -2.45 -19.66 -20.53
N THR A 304 -2.53 -19.43 -21.84
CA THR A 304 -2.14 -20.46 -22.79
C THR A 304 -0.67 -20.74 -22.54
N SER A 305 -0.38 -21.93 -22.03
CA SER A 305 0.94 -22.53 -22.04
C SER A 305 1.62 -22.24 -23.39
N HIS A 306 2.78 -21.59 -23.36
CA HIS A 306 3.78 -21.76 -24.41
C HIS A 306 4.03 -23.25 -24.55
N LYS A 307 3.38 -23.87 -25.54
CA LYS A 307 3.86 -25.12 -26.12
C LYS A 307 5.09 -24.74 -26.93
N ASP A 308 6.23 -25.29 -26.54
CA ASP A 308 7.31 -25.77 -27.40
C ASP A 308 7.35 -25.14 -28.79
N SER A 309 8.19 -24.12 -28.94
CA SER A 309 8.84 -23.82 -30.20
C SER A 309 10.35 -23.82 -29.98
N SER A 310 10.87 -24.99 -29.61
CA SER A 310 12.22 -25.41 -30.00
C SER A 310 12.12 -26.04 -31.38
N ALA A 311 12.62 -25.33 -32.38
CA ALA A 311 13.26 -25.89 -33.56
C ALA A 311 14.56 -25.09 -33.75
#